data_AF-T1G502-F1
#
_entry.id   AF-T1G502-F1
#
_cell.length_a   1.000
_cell.length_b   1.000
_cell.length_c   1.000
_cell.angle_alpha   90.00
_cell.angle_beta   90.00
_cell.angle_gamma   90.00
#
_symmetry.space_group_name_H-M   'P 1'
#
loop_
_entity.id
_entity.type
_entity.pdbx_description
1 polymer ?
#
loop_
_entity_poly.entity_id
_entity_poly.type
_entity_poly.pdbx_seq_one_letter_code
_entity_poly.pdbx_strand_id
1 'polypeptide(L)'
;MSFITKQTTFEDSCNLHAMNEKVQNLASNVYKEFEIIISRYGSDTVNSLMPVVINILENLDQSLKEKQKLDIDFELSKVEIEHLKNQCDKEKALRRTADLKFLEMEDLVEETKKQFNQFKSASEFFNKRSEMKVKNLQEHINRLEDKENKSKEDYSKLYVKYSDLFKSHADFIQKTSMKNYHENNEQKKCL
;
A
#
# COMPACT_ATOMS: atom_id res chain seq x y z
N MET A 1 21.31 -14.03 18.44
CA MET A 1 22.79 -14.13 18.46
C MET A 1 23.30 -13.15 19.51
N SER A 2 23.95 -13.69 20.56
CA SER A 2 24.60 -13.02 21.72
C SER A 2 23.71 -12.15 22.61
N PHE A 3 23.41 -12.40 23.90
CA PHE A 3 24.13 -13.04 25.03
C PHE A 3 25.61 -12.64 25.09
N ILE A 4 26.04 -12.01 26.21
CA ILE A 4 27.26 -11.20 26.42
C ILE A 4 26.92 -9.73 26.12
N THR A 5 26.59 -8.84 27.08
CA THR A 5 27.34 -8.45 28.27
C THR A 5 26.39 -7.79 29.29
N LYS A 6 26.06 -8.47 30.39
CA LYS A 6 25.46 -7.84 31.60
C LYS A 6 26.07 -8.41 32.88
N GLN A 7 27.37 -8.70 32.82
CA GLN A 7 28.11 -9.30 33.92
C GLN A 7 29.44 -8.57 34.12
N THR A 8 29.36 -7.24 34.26
CA THR A 8 30.47 -6.38 34.67
C THR A 8 30.07 -5.35 35.72
N THR A 9 28.84 -5.39 36.26
CA THR A 9 28.35 -4.32 37.15
C THR A 9 28.19 -4.72 38.62
N PHE A 10 28.62 -5.93 39.03
CA PHE A 10 28.44 -6.37 40.42
C PHE A 10 29.72 -6.35 41.26
N GLU A 11 30.91 -6.48 40.66
CA GLU A 11 32.18 -6.47 41.42
C GLU A 11 32.67 -5.03 41.74
N ASP A 12 32.37 -4.05 40.89
CA ASP A 12 32.83 -2.66 41.09
C ASP A 12 32.06 -1.90 42.19
N SER A 13 30.86 -2.35 42.56
CA SER A 13 30.06 -1.68 43.60
C SER A 13 30.65 -1.84 45.00
N CYS A 14 31.46 -2.88 45.23
CA CYS A 14 32.14 -3.09 46.52
C CYS A 14 33.40 -2.22 46.67
N ASN A 15 34.00 -1.77 45.57
CA ASN A 15 35.23 -0.97 45.59
C ASN A 15 34.96 0.54 45.79
N LEU A 16 33.74 1.00 45.51
CA LEU A 16 33.35 2.41 45.70
C LEU A 16 33.25 2.82 47.18
N HIS A 17 33.09 1.84 48.08
CA HIS A 17 32.97 2.09 49.53
C HIS A 17 34.31 2.01 50.28
N ALA A 18 35.33 1.38 49.69
CA ALA A 18 36.67 1.35 50.24
C ALA A 18 37.36 2.72 50.02
N MET A 19 38.20 3.12 50.97
CA MET A 19 39.08 4.29 50.81
C MET A 19 40.06 4.00 49.66
N ASN A 20 40.29 4.98 48.80
CA ASN A 20 41.20 4.86 47.69
C ASN A 20 42.59 4.46 48.20
N GLU A 21 43.17 3.41 47.60
CA GLU A 21 44.44 2.81 48.03
C GLU A 21 45.58 3.84 48.11
N LYS A 22 45.57 4.85 47.22
CA LYS A 22 46.57 5.93 47.26
C LYS A 22 46.38 6.87 48.45
N VAL A 23 45.12 7.18 48.79
CA VAL A 23 44.80 8.02 49.95
C VAL A 23 45.09 7.25 51.24
N GLN A 24 44.80 5.94 51.27
CA GLN A 24 45.09 5.08 52.42
C GLN A 24 46.60 4.98 52.68
N ASN A 25 47.41 4.84 51.63
CA ASN A 25 48.86 4.87 51.72
C ASN A 25 49.39 6.24 52.17
N LEU A 26 48.81 7.33 51.64
CA LEU A 26 49.16 8.69 52.07
C LEU A 26 48.82 8.92 53.54
N ALA A 27 47.63 8.52 53.97
CA ALA A 27 47.19 8.60 55.36
C ALA A 27 48.16 7.83 56.27
N SER A 28 48.51 6.59 55.91
CA SER A 28 49.48 5.79 56.68
C SER A 28 50.84 6.47 56.84
N ASN A 29 51.33 7.13 55.79
CA ASN A 29 52.61 7.85 55.86
C ASN A 29 52.50 9.11 56.74
N VAL A 30 51.42 9.88 56.59
CA VAL A 30 51.20 11.10 57.38
C VAL A 30 51.00 10.78 58.87
N TYR A 31 50.29 9.69 59.20
CA TYR A 31 50.12 9.26 60.59
C TYR A 31 51.44 8.79 61.22
N LYS A 32 52.31 8.09 60.49
CA LYS A 32 53.66 7.74 60.97
C LYS A 32 54.50 8.96 61.30
N GLU A 33 54.44 10.01 60.48
CA GLU A 33 55.14 11.27 60.77
C GLU A 33 54.55 11.98 62.00
N PHE A 34 53.22 11.94 62.18
CA PHE A 34 52.61 12.46 63.40
C PHE A 34 53.02 11.69 64.65
N GLU A 35 53.17 10.37 64.60
CA GLU A 35 53.69 9.58 65.73
C GLU A 35 55.10 10.04 66.14
N ILE A 36 55.98 10.33 65.17
CA ILE A 36 57.33 10.86 65.42
C ILE A 36 57.25 12.24 66.10
N ILE A 37 56.39 13.13 65.61
CA ILE A 37 56.21 14.48 66.18
C ILE A 37 55.66 14.41 67.60
N ILE A 38 54.63 13.61 67.84
CA ILE A 38 54.01 13.40 69.16
C ILE A 38 55.07 12.88 70.14
N SER A 39 55.91 11.93 69.72
CA SER A 39 56.94 11.35 70.57
C SER A 39 58.01 12.36 71.03
N ARG A 40 58.29 13.39 70.23
CA ARG A 40 59.33 14.40 70.52
C ARG A 40 58.81 15.66 71.19
N TYR A 41 57.60 16.08 70.86
CA TYR A 41 57.07 17.41 71.23
C TYR A 41 55.76 17.34 72.04
N GLY A 42 55.17 16.15 72.22
CA GLY A 42 53.91 15.94 72.92
C GLY A 42 52.69 15.96 72.00
N SER A 43 51.56 15.42 72.48
CA SER A 43 50.32 15.30 71.69
C SER A 43 49.67 16.64 71.35
N ASP A 44 49.83 17.63 72.23
CA ASP A 44 49.16 18.92 72.09
C ASP A 44 49.58 19.69 70.83
N THR A 45 50.79 19.41 70.33
CA THR A 45 51.35 20.00 69.11
C THR A 45 50.57 19.68 67.83
N VAL A 46 49.83 18.58 67.78
CA VAL A 46 49.09 18.14 66.58
C VAL A 46 47.57 18.21 66.72
N ASN A 47 47.04 18.54 67.90
CA ASN A 47 45.60 18.50 68.19
C ASN A 47 44.75 19.37 67.26
N SER A 48 45.25 20.52 66.82
CA SER A 48 44.52 21.38 65.86
C SER A 48 44.76 21.01 64.39
N LEU A 49 45.90 20.39 64.09
CA LEU A 49 46.31 20.05 62.71
C LEU A 49 45.73 18.72 62.25
N MET A 50 45.59 17.75 63.15
CA MET A 50 45.10 16.40 62.83
C MET A 50 43.69 16.41 62.22
N PRO A 51 42.69 17.15 62.75
CA PRO A 51 41.36 17.24 62.12
C PRO A 51 41.41 17.85 60.72
N VAL A 52 42.30 18.83 60.48
CA VAL A 52 42.46 19.46 59.16
C VAL A 52 43.02 18.46 58.16
N VAL A 53 44.03 17.69 58.55
CA VAL A 53 44.62 16.65 57.70
C VAL A 53 43.63 15.52 57.42
N ILE A 54 42.86 15.08 58.41
CA ILE A 54 41.77 14.11 58.22
C ILE A 54 40.78 14.64 57.18
N ASN A 55 40.29 15.86 57.35
CA ASN A 55 39.37 16.48 56.40
C ASN A 55 39.97 16.62 54.99
N ILE A 56 41.27 16.90 54.85
CA ILE A 56 41.95 16.93 53.55
C ILE A 56 41.97 15.52 52.91
N LEU A 57 42.30 14.49 53.69
CA LEU A 57 42.35 13.11 53.20
C LEU A 57 40.96 12.59 52.81
N GLU A 58 39.92 12.91 53.59
CA GLU A 58 38.52 12.58 53.28
C GLU A 58 38.04 13.29 52.01
N ASN A 59 38.32 14.58 51.86
CA ASN A 59 37.96 15.33 50.65
C ASN A 59 38.72 14.82 49.41
N LEU A 60 39.99 14.41 49.57
CA LEU A 60 40.76 13.79 48.49
C LEU A 60 40.18 12.42 48.10
N ASP A 61 39.82 11.60 49.08
CA ASP A 61 39.17 10.30 48.84
C ASP A 61 37.86 10.46 48.08
N GLN A 62 37.02 11.38 48.52
CA GLN A 62 35.75 11.70 47.88
C GLN A 62 35.95 12.19 46.45
N SER A 63 36.89 13.11 46.23
CA SER A 63 37.20 13.63 44.89
C SER A 63 37.72 12.55 43.93
N LEU A 64 38.52 11.59 44.42
CA LEU A 64 38.99 10.47 43.62
C LEU A 64 37.87 9.48 43.27
N LYS A 65 36.95 9.22 44.21
CA LYS A 65 35.75 8.39 43.95
C LYS A 65 34.83 9.03 42.91
N GLU A 66 34.59 10.34 43.03
CA GLU A 66 33.80 11.11 42.06
C GLU A 66 34.44 11.08 40.67
N LYS A 67 35.77 11.27 40.59
CA LYS A 67 36.51 11.14 39.33
C LYS A 67 36.34 9.75 38.72
N GLN A 68 36.55 8.68 39.49
CA GLN A 68 36.42 7.31 38.98
C GLN A 68 35.01 7.04 38.44
N LYS A 69 33.98 7.53 39.13
CA LYS A 69 32.60 7.43 38.65
C LYS A 69 32.41 8.17 37.33
N LEU A 70 32.90 9.41 37.22
CA LEU A 70 32.83 10.18 35.98
C LEU A 70 33.57 9.52 34.82
N ASP A 71 34.74 8.92 35.08
CA ASP A 71 35.51 8.19 34.07
C ASP A 71 34.72 6.97 33.55
N ILE A 72 34.03 6.25 34.45
CA ILE A 72 33.14 5.13 34.07
C ILE A 72 31.95 5.63 33.24
N ASP A 73 31.24 6.67 33.71
CA ASP A 73 30.08 7.23 33.03
C ASP A 73 30.45 7.76 31.62
N PHE A 74 31.65 8.33 31.49
CA PHE A 74 32.19 8.80 30.23
C PHE A 74 32.45 7.65 29.23
N GLU A 75 33.09 6.57 29.67
CA GLU A 75 33.33 5.41 28.80
C GLU A 75 32.03 4.67 28.44
N LEU A 76 31.07 4.58 29.36
CA LEU A 76 29.73 4.06 29.05
C LEU A 76 29.04 4.91 27.98
N SER A 77 29.09 6.24 28.11
CA SER A 77 28.49 7.15 27.13
C SER A 77 29.14 7.02 25.75
N LYS A 78 30.45 6.84 25.68
CA LYS A 78 31.15 6.56 24.41
C LYS A 78 30.67 5.28 23.73
N VAL A 79 30.56 4.20 24.50
CA VAL A 79 30.07 2.91 23.99
C VAL A 79 28.64 3.05 23.47
N GLU A 80 27.77 3.79 24.18
CA GLU A 80 26.41 4.04 23.76
C GLU A 80 26.34 4.86 22.46
N ILE A 81 27.16 5.90 22.32
CA ILE A 81 27.27 6.69 21.09
C ILE A 81 27.69 5.82 19.91
N GLU A 82 28.71 4.96 20.08
CA GLU A 82 29.16 4.05 19.03
C GLU A 82 28.07 3.04 18.65
N HIS A 83 27.38 2.49 19.65
CA HIS A 83 26.27 1.59 19.42
C HIS A 83 25.14 2.25 18.62
N LEU A 84 24.73 3.46 19.00
CA LEU A 84 23.70 4.24 18.31
C LEU A 84 24.12 4.59 16.87
N LYS A 85 25.40 4.92 16.66
CA LYS A 85 25.94 5.17 15.32
C LYS A 85 25.85 3.93 14.43
N ASN A 86 26.24 2.77 14.93
CA ASN A 86 26.16 1.51 14.20
C ASN A 86 24.70 1.13 13.86
N GLN A 87 23.77 1.36 14.78
CA GLN A 87 22.34 1.18 14.49
C GLN A 87 21.84 2.15 13.42
N CYS A 88 22.22 3.43 13.50
CA CYS A 88 21.86 4.45 12.52
C CYS A 88 22.35 4.08 11.11
N ASP A 89 23.58 3.58 10.99
CA ASP A 89 24.16 3.19 9.70
C ASP A 89 23.47 1.94 9.12
N LYS A 90 23.11 0.98 9.97
CA LYS A 90 22.29 -0.17 9.58
C LYS A 90 20.92 0.27 9.08
N GLU A 91 20.23 1.16 9.79
CA GLU A 91 18.91 1.66 9.42
C GLU A 91 18.97 2.45 8.10
N LYS A 92 20.01 3.27 7.89
CA LYS A 92 20.24 3.95 6.61
C LYS A 92 20.46 2.98 5.45
N ALA A 93 21.11 1.83 5.68
CA ALA A 93 21.30 0.81 4.65
C ALA A 93 19.98 0.08 4.31
N LEU A 94 19.18 -0.24 5.34
CA LEU A 94 17.85 -0.82 5.15
C LEU A 94 16.92 0.13 4.39
N ARG A 95 16.93 1.43 4.75
CA ARG A 95 16.13 2.45 4.06
C ARG A 95 16.50 2.56 2.59
N ARG A 96 17.79 2.68 2.26
CA ARG A 96 18.25 2.69 0.86
C ARG A 96 17.79 1.47 0.07
N THR A 97 17.81 0.28 0.71
CA THR A 97 17.35 -0.96 0.07
C THR A 97 15.83 -0.94 -0.16
N ALA A 98 15.06 -0.41 0.80
CA ALA A 98 13.62 -0.27 0.67
C ALA A 98 13.24 0.75 -0.42
N ASP A 99 13.94 1.89 -0.50
CA ASP A 99 13.72 2.92 -1.50
C ASP A 99 13.97 2.39 -2.92
N LEU A 100 15.04 1.60 -3.12
CA LEU A 100 15.31 0.94 -4.41
C LEU A 100 14.19 -0.03 -4.81
N LYS A 101 13.74 -0.86 -3.87
CA LYS A 101 12.62 -1.79 -4.13
C LYS A 101 11.31 -1.07 -4.43
N PHE A 102 11.08 0.06 -3.78
CA PHE A 102 9.90 0.88 -4.03
C PHE A 102 9.92 1.45 -5.44
N LEU A 103 11.07 1.97 -5.88
CA LEU A 103 11.25 2.47 -7.25
C LEU A 103 11.04 1.36 -8.30
N GLU A 104 11.63 0.18 -8.10
CA GLU A 104 11.41 -0.98 -8.97
C GLU A 104 9.92 -1.38 -9.05
N MET A 105 9.20 -1.32 -7.93
CA MET A 105 7.76 -1.60 -7.90
C MET A 105 6.95 -0.53 -8.63
N GLU A 106 7.32 0.75 -8.49
CA GLU A 106 6.67 1.87 -9.18
C GLU A 106 6.80 1.71 -10.70
N ASP A 107 8.00 1.37 -11.19
CA ASP A 107 8.26 1.12 -12.62
C ASP A 107 7.39 -0.04 -13.15
N LEU A 108 7.30 -1.15 -12.40
CA LEU A 108 6.45 -2.30 -12.78
C LEU A 108 4.96 -1.95 -12.82
N VAL A 109 4.49 -1.14 -11.86
CA VAL A 109 3.09 -0.68 -11.82
C VAL A 109 2.80 0.22 -13.01
N GLU A 110 3.68 1.16 -13.33
CA GLU A 110 3.48 2.07 -14.46
C GLU A 110 3.55 1.32 -15.81
N GLU A 111 4.43 0.32 -15.94
CA GLU A 111 4.45 -0.55 -17.11
C GLU A 111 3.14 -1.33 -17.26
N THR A 112 2.67 -1.97 -16.19
CA THR A 112 1.42 -2.75 -16.19
C THR A 112 0.22 -1.86 -16.55
N LYS A 113 0.16 -0.66 -15.98
CA LYS A 113 -0.87 0.34 -16.26
C LYS A 113 -0.83 0.79 -17.73
N LYS A 114 0.36 0.99 -18.29
CA LYS A 114 0.53 1.32 -19.72
C LYS A 114 0.00 0.19 -20.61
N GLN A 115 0.36 -1.06 -20.32
CA GLN A 115 -0.13 -2.23 -21.06
C GLN A 115 -1.66 -2.37 -20.96
N PHE A 116 -2.21 -2.19 -19.75
CA PHE A 116 -3.66 -2.24 -19.52
C PHE A 116 -4.39 -1.14 -20.30
N ASN A 117 -3.87 0.08 -20.30
CA ASN A 117 -4.44 1.19 -21.08
C ASN A 117 -4.40 0.92 -22.58
N GLN A 118 -3.33 0.32 -23.10
CA GLN A 118 -3.26 -0.09 -24.51
C GLN A 118 -4.33 -1.13 -24.85
N PHE A 119 -4.48 -2.16 -24.01
CA PHE A 119 -5.52 -3.18 -24.19
C PHE A 119 -6.93 -2.58 -24.13
N LYS A 120 -7.17 -1.68 -23.18
CA LYS A 120 -8.43 -0.94 -23.04
C LYS A 120 -8.76 -0.16 -24.31
N SER A 121 -7.82 0.66 -24.82
CA SER A 121 -8.02 1.42 -26.05
C SER A 121 -8.28 0.54 -27.28
N ALA A 122 -7.60 -0.61 -27.39
CA ALA A 122 -7.86 -1.57 -28.46
C ALA A 122 -9.26 -2.18 -28.37
N SER A 123 -9.70 -2.53 -27.16
CA SER A 123 -11.05 -3.05 -26.90
C SER A 123 -12.14 -2.01 -27.22
N GLU A 124 -11.95 -0.76 -26.80
CA GLU A 124 -12.85 0.36 -27.11
C GLU A 124 -12.97 0.59 -28.63
N PHE A 125 -11.85 0.52 -29.36
CA PHE A 125 -11.86 0.60 -30.81
C PHE A 125 -12.66 -0.55 -31.45
N PHE A 126 -12.44 -1.79 -30.99
CA PHE A 126 -13.17 -2.94 -31.51
C PHE A 126 -14.68 -2.83 -31.23
N ASN A 127 -15.05 -2.39 -30.02
CA ASN A 127 -16.44 -2.20 -29.65
C ASN A 127 -17.11 -1.14 -30.54
N LYS A 128 -16.51 0.04 -30.69
CA LYS A 128 -17.02 1.10 -31.57
C LYS A 128 -17.19 0.63 -33.02
N ARG A 129 -16.24 -0.17 -33.53
CA ARG A 129 -16.33 -0.76 -34.87
C ARG A 129 -17.52 -1.73 -34.98
N SER A 130 -17.74 -2.56 -33.97
CA SER A 130 -18.86 -3.51 -33.93
C SER A 130 -20.21 -2.79 -33.82
N GLU A 131 -20.30 -1.73 -33.02
CA GLU A 131 -21.49 -0.88 -32.93
C GLU A 131 -21.87 -0.26 -34.28
N MET A 132 -20.89 0.23 -35.04
CA MET A 132 -21.14 0.73 -36.41
C MET A 132 -21.65 -0.37 -37.34
N LYS A 133 -21.11 -1.59 -37.26
CA LYS A 133 -21.60 -2.73 -38.06
C LYS A 133 -23.05 -3.07 -37.71
N VAL A 134 -23.41 -3.08 -36.42
CA VAL A 134 -24.78 -3.33 -35.97
C VAL A 134 -25.73 -2.27 -36.52
N LYS A 135 -25.36 -0.98 -36.44
CA LYS A 135 -26.16 0.12 -37.02
C LYS A 135 -26.38 -0.05 -38.53
N ASN A 136 -25.32 -0.36 -39.28
CA ASN A 136 -25.41 -0.57 -40.73
C ASN A 136 -26.30 -1.76 -41.09
N LEU A 137 -26.22 -2.86 -40.33
CA LEU A 137 -27.08 -4.03 -40.53
C LEU A 137 -28.53 -3.72 -40.19
N GLN A 138 -28.78 -2.95 -39.13
CA GLN A 138 -30.14 -2.52 -38.76
C GLN A 138 -30.77 -1.67 -39.88
N GLU A 139 -30.02 -0.72 -40.44
CA GLU A 139 -30.50 0.05 -41.59
C GLU A 139 -30.82 -0.84 -42.80
N HIS A 140 -30.01 -1.87 -43.04
CA HIS A 140 -30.26 -2.83 -44.12
C HIS A 140 -31.53 -3.66 -43.87
N ILE A 141 -31.75 -4.12 -42.63
CA ILE A 141 -32.97 -4.84 -42.23
C ILE A 141 -34.20 -3.97 -42.49
N ASN A 142 -34.20 -2.72 -42.01
CA ASN A 142 -35.33 -1.81 -42.19
C ASN A 142 -35.68 -1.62 -43.68
N ARG A 143 -34.68 -1.48 -44.56
CA ARG A 143 -34.91 -1.37 -46.01
C ARG A 143 -35.51 -2.63 -46.63
N LEU A 144 -35.19 -3.80 -46.10
CA LEU A 144 -35.78 -5.06 -46.55
C LEU A 144 -37.22 -5.20 -46.06
N GLU A 145 -37.50 -4.83 -44.82
CA GLU A 145 -38.85 -4.80 -44.25
C GLU A 145 -39.78 -3.86 -45.05
N ASP A 146 -39.30 -2.67 -45.43
CA ASP A 146 -40.06 -1.74 -46.28
C ASP A 146 -40.40 -2.36 -47.66
N LYS A 147 -39.44 -3.06 -48.28
CA LYS A 147 -39.66 -3.75 -49.56
C LYS A 147 -40.64 -4.91 -49.42
N GLU A 148 -40.52 -5.68 -48.35
CA GLU A 148 -41.44 -6.77 -48.04
C GLU A 148 -42.86 -6.25 -47.84
N ASN A 149 -43.02 -5.18 -47.07
CA ASN A 149 -44.31 -4.54 -46.82
C ASN A 149 -44.93 -4.02 -48.12
N LYS A 150 -44.16 -3.35 -48.97
CA LYS A 150 -44.62 -2.92 -50.30
C LYS A 150 -45.08 -4.10 -51.16
N SER A 151 -44.32 -5.19 -51.18
CA SER A 151 -44.70 -6.40 -51.90
C SER A 151 -45.97 -7.04 -51.36
N LYS A 152 -46.18 -7.04 -50.03
CA LYS A 152 -47.41 -7.52 -49.39
C LYS A 152 -48.61 -6.65 -49.77
N GLU A 153 -48.45 -5.33 -49.79
CA GLU A 153 -49.51 -4.41 -50.24
C GLU A 153 -49.89 -4.65 -51.70
N ASP A 154 -48.90 -4.78 -52.59
CA ASP A 154 -49.15 -5.00 -54.02
C ASP A 154 -49.80 -6.36 -54.29
N TYR A 155 -49.39 -7.41 -53.55
CA TYR A 155 -50.04 -8.71 -53.58
C TYR A 155 -51.51 -8.63 -53.12
N SER A 156 -51.78 -7.92 -52.02
CA SER A 156 -53.14 -7.72 -51.50
C SER A 156 -54.03 -7.00 -52.51
N LYS A 157 -53.53 -5.92 -53.14
CA LYS A 157 -54.24 -5.21 -54.22
C LYS A 157 -54.54 -6.12 -55.40
N LEU A 158 -53.57 -6.92 -55.83
CA LEU A 158 -53.74 -7.86 -56.95
C LEU A 158 -54.76 -8.94 -56.62
N TYR A 159 -54.73 -9.48 -55.40
CA TYR A 159 -55.68 -10.45 -54.91
C TYR A 159 -57.12 -9.92 -54.95
N VAL A 160 -57.35 -8.70 -54.44
CA VAL A 160 -58.68 -8.04 -54.50
C VAL A 160 -59.16 -7.89 -55.94
N LYS A 161 -58.31 -7.38 -56.85
CA LYS A 161 -58.65 -7.24 -58.27
C LYS A 161 -59.03 -8.58 -58.91
N TYR A 162 -58.27 -9.64 -58.63
CA TYR A 162 -58.55 -10.97 -59.18
C TYR A 162 -59.85 -11.56 -58.62
N SER A 163 -60.09 -11.40 -57.32
CA SER A 163 -61.35 -11.78 -56.66
C SER A 163 -62.55 -11.07 -57.28
N ASP A 164 -62.45 -9.76 -57.51
CA ASP A 164 -63.54 -8.97 -58.10
C ASP A 164 -63.79 -9.35 -59.57
N LEU A 165 -62.73 -9.60 -60.34
CA LEU A 165 -62.84 -10.11 -61.72
C LEU A 165 -63.55 -11.47 -61.75
N PHE A 166 -63.19 -12.37 -60.83
CA PHE A 166 -63.82 -13.69 -60.71
C PHE A 166 -65.32 -13.58 -60.37
N LYS A 167 -65.69 -12.72 -59.40
CA LYS A 167 -67.10 -12.44 -59.07
C LYS A 167 -67.87 -11.89 -60.27
N SER A 168 -67.33 -10.88 -60.95
CA SER A 168 -67.97 -10.30 -62.14
C SER A 168 -68.15 -11.33 -63.26
N HIS A 169 -67.18 -12.21 -63.45
CA HIS A 169 -67.28 -13.29 -64.44
C HIS A 169 -68.35 -14.31 -64.06
N ALA A 170 -68.43 -14.71 -62.79
CA ALA A 170 -69.48 -15.59 -62.29
C ALA A 170 -70.88 -14.96 -62.46
N ASP A 171 -71.06 -13.69 -62.11
CA ASP A 171 -72.31 -12.94 -62.30
C ASP A 171 -72.71 -12.86 -63.78
N PHE A 172 -71.74 -12.67 -64.68
CA PHE A 172 -71.97 -12.65 -66.12
C PHE A 172 -72.48 -13.99 -66.65
N ILE A 173 -71.85 -15.11 -66.24
CA ILE A 173 -72.31 -16.46 -66.59
C ILE A 173 -73.73 -16.67 -66.07
N GLN A 174 -74.00 -16.34 -64.81
CA GLN A 174 -75.32 -16.51 -64.21
C GLN A 174 -76.39 -15.70 -64.96
N LYS A 175 -76.12 -14.43 -65.29
CA LYS A 175 -77.02 -13.58 -66.09
C LYS A 175 -77.27 -14.16 -67.48
N THR A 176 -76.23 -14.66 -68.15
CA THR A 176 -76.35 -15.26 -69.49
C THR A 176 -77.19 -16.53 -69.44
N SER A 177 -76.94 -17.41 -68.47
CA SER A 177 -77.76 -18.59 -68.23
C SER A 177 -79.22 -18.22 -68.00
N MET A 178 -79.51 -17.26 -67.11
CA MET A 178 -80.88 -16.80 -66.82
C MET A 178 -81.60 -16.23 -68.05
N LYS A 179 -80.91 -15.44 -68.89
CA LYS A 179 -81.46 -14.95 -70.16
C LYS A 179 -81.81 -16.10 -71.09
N ASN A 180 -80.89 -17.05 -71.28
CA ASN A 180 -81.14 -18.24 -72.10
C ASN A 180 -82.31 -19.08 -71.55
N TYR A 181 -82.47 -19.19 -70.23
CA TYR A 181 -83.65 -19.86 -69.63
C TYR A 181 -84.96 -19.10 -69.88
N HIS A 182 -84.94 -17.76 -69.88
CA HIS A 182 -86.13 -16.95 -70.16
C HIS A 182 -86.54 -17.04 -71.63
N GLU A 183 -85.58 -16.94 -72.56
CA GLU A 183 -85.80 -17.08 -74.00
C GLU A 183 -86.36 -18.47 -74.37
N ASN A 184 -85.84 -19.55 -73.75
CA ASN A 184 -86.35 -20.90 -73.96
C ASN A 184 -87.77 -21.12 -73.38
N ASN A 185 -88.15 -20.39 -72.33
CA ASN A 185 -89.50 -20.50 -71.74
C ASN A 185 -90.54 -19.64 -72.47
N GLU A 186 -90.16 -18.51 -73.06
CA GLU A 186 -91.05 -17.75 -73.96
C GLU A 186 -91.32 -18.50 -75.27
N GLN A 187 -90.32 -19.17 -75.84
CA GLN A 187 -90.51 -20.05 -76.99
C GLN A 187 -91.44 -21.24 -76.70
N LYS A 188 -91.46 -21.76 -75.46
CA LYS A 188 -92.40 -22.80 -75.03
C LYS A 188 -93.82 -22.31 -74.75
N LYS A 189 -94.05 -21.00 -74.59
CA LYS A 189 -95.41 -20.41 -74.42
C LYS A 189 -96.10 -20.07 -75.74
N CYS A 190 -95.36 -20.05 -76.86
CA CYS A 190 -95.90 -19.84 -78.21
C CYS A 190 -96.18 -21.14 -78.97
N LEU A 191 -96.15 -22.29 -78.29
CA LEU A 191 -96.58 -23.62 -78.74
C LEU A 191 -97.77 -24.07 -77.87
#